data_AF-A0A2I4D1F1-F1
#
_entry.id   AF-A0A2I4D1F1-F1
#
_cell.length_a   1.000
_cell.length_b   1.000
_cell.length_c   1.000
_cell.angle_alpha   90.00
_cell.angle_beta   90.00
_cell.angle_gamma   90.00
#
_symmetry.space_group_name_H-M   'P 1'
#
loop_
_entity.id
_entity.type
_entity.pdbx_description
1 polymer ?
#
loop_
_entity_poly.entity_id
_entity_poly.type
_entity_poly.pdbx_seq_one_letter_code
_entity_poly.pdbx_strand_id
1 'polypeptide(L)'
;MRVLRSSFGPRHRPVVFVPCVRRSSSPPPDMNSVGEACTDLKREYDQCFNRWFAEQFLKGDRSGDPCTDSFRTYQRCVQKAIKDKDIPIDGVDFMGPNKDQPET
;
A
#
# COMPACT_ATOMS: atom_id res chain seq x y z
N MET A 1 42.42 9.11 -53.37
CA MET A 1 41.56 8.01 -52.89
C MET A 1 42.32 7.23 -51.82
N ARG A 2 41.82 6.72 -50.70
CA ARG A 2 40.52 6.77 -50.00
C ARG A 2 40.83 6.32 -48.55
N VAL A 3 40.33 7.09 -47.59
CA VAL A 3 39.82 6.72 -46.26
C VAL A 3 40.69 5.80 -45.38
N LEU A 4 41.48 6.37 -44.46
CA LEU A 4 41.86 5.67 -43.24
C LEU A 4 40.63 5.59 -42.31
N ARG A 5 40.26 4.35 -42.00
CA ARG A 5 39.21 3.92 -41.08
C ARG A 5 39.17 4.75 -39.78
N SER A 6 37.97 5.24 -39.47
CA SER A 6 37.55 5.50 -38.10
C SER A 6 37.62 4.20 -37.29
N SER A 7 38.36 4.22 -36.19
CA SER A 7 38.12 3.30 -35.07
C SER A 7 37.92 4.15 -33.83
N PHE A 8 36.64 4.36 -33.52
CA PHE A 8 36.16 4.79 -32.22
C PHE A 8 36.83 3.92 -31.14
N GLY A 9 37.67 4.53 -30.30
CA GLY A 9 38.13 3.89 -29.08
C GLY A 9 36.95 3.69 -28.11
N PRO A 10 36.82 2.54 -27.45
CA PRO A 10 35.80 2.36 -26.44
C PRO A 10 36.23 3.16 -25.20
N ARG A 11 35.63 4.34 -24.98
CA ARG A 11 35.62 4.95 -23.65
C ARG A 11 34.78 4.04 -22.75
N HIS A 12 35.42 3.05 -22.15
CA HIS A 12 34.87 2.32 -21.02
C HIS A 12 34.67 3.33 -19.88
N ARG A 13 33.44 3.82 -19.73
CA ARG A 13 33.02 4.37 -18.44
C ARG A 13 33.16 3.22 -17.43
N PRO A 14 33.82 3.43 -16.28
CA PRO A 14 33.72 2.46 -15.21
C PRO A 14 32.24 2.35 -14.85
N VAL A 15 31.67 1.16 -15.02
CA VAL A 15 30.39 0.83 -14.42
C VAL A 15 30.68 0.83 -12.93
N VAL A 16 30.35 1.93 -12.26
CA VAL A 16 30.38 1.97 -10.81
C VAL A 16 29.30 0.98 -10.39
N PHE A 17 29.73 -0.21 -10.01
CA PHE A 17 28.86 -1.20 -9.38
C PHE A 17 28.53 -0.60 -8.02
N VAL A 18 27.49 0.24 -7.99
CA VAL A 18 26.87 0.62 -6.72
C VAL A 18 26.38 -0.70 -6.16
N PRO A 19 26.95 -1.23 -5.07
CA PRO A 19 26.34 -2.37 -4.43
C PRO A 19 24.90 -1.95 -4.17
N CYS A 20 23.94 -2.77 -4.61
CA CYS A 20 22.59 -2.66 -4.10
C CYS A 20 22.74 -2.88 -2.59
N VAL A 21 22.90 -1.78 -1.85
CA VAL A 21 22.74 -1.77 -0.40
C VAL A 21 21.40 -2.44 -0.22
N ARG A 22 21.43 -3.59 0.46
CA ARG A 22 20.24 -4.24 1.01
C ARG A 22 19.45 -3.11 1.62
N ARG A 23 18.31 -2.81 1.00
CA ARG A 23 17.37 -1.79 1.42
C ARG A 23 17.23 -1.95 2.93
N SER A 24 17.76 -0.98 3.65
CA SER A 24 17.56 -0.81 5.07
C SER A 24 16.09 -1.06 5.34
N SER A 25 15.83 -1.98 6.24
CA SER A 25 14.52 -2.31 6.77
C SER A 25 14.01 -1.14 7.62
N SER A 26 13.84 0.02 6.99
CA SER A 26 12.99 1.07 7.54
C SER A 26 11.57 0.58 7.28
N PRO A 27 10.79 0.23 8.32
CA PRO A 27 9.37 0.00 8.11
C PRO A 27 8.76 1.25 7.44
N PRO A 28 7.77 1.08 6.55
CA PRO A 28 7.10 2.21 5.92
C PRO A 28 6.58 3.17 7.00
N PRO A 29 6.49 4.48 6.71
CA PRO A 29 6.02 5.47 7.68
C PRO A 29 4.64 5.07 8.19
N ASP A 30 4.56 4.82 9.48
CA ASP A 30 3.35 4.39 10.16
C ASP A 30 2.29 5.49 10.05
N MET A 31 1.20 5.20 9.35
CA MET A 31 0.01 6.05 9.36
C MET A 31 -0.75 5.77 10.65
N ASN A 32 -0.68 6.74 11.56
CA ASN A 32 -1.36 6.66 12.85
C ASN A 32 -2.87 6.41 12.68
N SER A 33 -3.41 5.55 13.53
CA SER A 33 -4.86 5.32 13.60
C SER A 33 -5.61 6.50 14.22
N VAL A 34 -6.92 6.54 14.03
CA VAL A 34 -7.84 7.52 14.65
C VAL A 34 -7.72 7.53 16.19
N GLY A 35 -7.37 6.39 16.79
CA GLY A 35 -6.94 6.28 18.17
C GLY A 35 -5.52 5.75 18.25
N GLU A 36 -4.67 6.37 19.07
CA GLU A 36 -3.27 5.96 19.28
C GLU A 36 -3.17 4.51 19.77
N ALA A 37 -4.12 4.07 20.62
CA ALA A 37 -4.21 2.70 21.10
C ALA A 37 -4.53 1.66 20.00
N CYS A 38 -5.03 2.11 18.84
CA CYS A 38 -5.36 1.25 17.70
C CYS A 38 -4.27 1.28 16.62
N THR A 39 -3.18 2.04 16.80
CA THR A 39 -2.12 2.18 15.79
C THR A 39 -1.33 0.88 15.64
N ASP A 40 -1.00 0.21 16.74
CA ASP A 40 -0.29 -1.08 16.68
C ASP A 40 -1.13 -2.18 16.00
N LEU A 41 -2.43 -2.25 16.35
CA LEU A 41 -3.38 -3.19 15.76
C LEU A 41 -3.60 -2.94 14.26
N LYS A 42 -3.64 -1.66 13.85
CA LYS A 42 -3.72 -1.27 12.43
C LYS A 42 -2.53 -1.78 11.66
N ARG A 43 -1.33 -1.63 12.22
CA ARG A 43 -0.08 -1.97 11.54
C ARG A 43 0.03 -3.46 11.23
N GLU A 44 -0.35 -4.29 12.20
CA GLU A 44 -0.40 -5.75 12.02
C GLU A 44 -1.45 -6.15 10.97
N TYR A 45 -2.64 -5.56 11.05
CA TYR A 45 -3.70 -5.80 10.09
C TYR A 45 -3.32 -5.35 8.66
N ASP A 46 -2.79 -4.13 8.49
CA ASP A 46 -2.40 -3.57 7.19
C ASP A 46 -1.30 -4.40 6.53
N GLN A 47 -0.32 -4.88 7.30
CA GLN A 47 0.72 -5.77 6.76
C GLN A 47 0.13 -7.10 6.28
N CYS A 48 -0.77 -7.70 7.06
CA CYS A 48 -1.46 -8.92 6.69
C CYS A 48 -2.31 -8.71 5.42
N PHE A 49 -3.13 -7.66 5.42
CA PHE A 49 -4.04 -7.31 4.33
C PHE A 49 -3.27 -7.00 3.04
N ASN A 50 -2.20 -6.21 3.09
CA ASN A 50 -1.40 -5.89 1.91
C ASN A 50 -0.80 -7.14 1.25
N ARG A 51 -0.33 -8.10 2.04
CA ARG A 51 0.18 -9.39 1.53
C ARG A 51 -0.94 -10.21 0.90
N TRP A 52 -2.04 -10.38 1.63
CA TRP A 52 -3.19 -11.15 1.13
C TRP A 52 -3.79 -10.51 -0.13
N PHE A 53 -3.92 -9.19 -0.17
CA PHE A 53 -4.44 -8.46 -1.30
C PHE A 53 -3.56 -8.63 -2.55
N ALA A 54 -2.24 -8.49 -2.40
CA ALA A 54 -1.29 -8.62 -3.51
C ALA A 54 -1.19 -10.06 -4.04
N GLU A 55 -1.33 -11.06 -3.18
CA GLU A 55 -1.06 -12.45 -3.53
C GLU A 55 -2.32 -13.25 -3.86
N GLN A 56 -3.43 -13.02 -3.17
CA GLN A 56 -4.66 -13.80 -3.30
C GLN A 56 -5.67 -13.03 -4.14
N PHE A 57 -6.08 -11.86 -3.65
CA PHE A 57 -7.16 -11.08 -4.26
C PHE A 57 -6.85 -10.67 -5.70
N LEU A 58 -5.67 -10.09 -5.95
CA LEU A 58 -5.27 -9.68 -7.31
C LEU A 58 -5.00 -10.86 -8.26
N LYS A 59 -4.69 -12.05 -7.74
CA LYS A 59 -4.47 -13.26 -8.55
C LYS A 59 -5.74 -14.06 -8.79
N GLY A 60 -6.86 -13.65 -8.20
CA GLY A 60 -8.17 -14.31 -8.34
C GLY A 60 -8.37 -15.48 -7.38
N ASP A 61 -7.43 -15.74 -6.47
CA ASP A 61 -7.60 -16.71 -5.40
C ASP A 61 -8.41 -16.05 -4.27
N ARG A 62 -9.60 -16.59 -4.01
CA ARG A 62 -10.51 -16.12 -2.95
C ARG A 62 -10.37 -16.93 -1.67
N SER A 63 -9.25 -17.62 -1.49
CA SER A 63 -8.93 -18.27 -0.21
C SER A 63 -9.09 -17.23 0.89
N GLY A 64 -10.09 -17.48 1.75
CA GLY A 64 -10.67 -16.49 2.65
C GLY A 64 -9.64 -15.73 3.47
N ASP A 65 -9.98 -14.51 3.86
CA ASP A 65 -9.10 -13.56 4.53
C ASP A 65 -8.50 -14.15 5.82
N PRO A 66 -7.18 -14.48 5.85
CA PRO A 66 -6.52 -14.94 7.07
C PRO A 66 -6.37 -13.81 8.11
N CYS A 67 -6.63 -12.56 7.70
CA CYS A 67 -6.51 -11.35 8.52
C CYS A 67 -7.80 -11.01 9.28
N THR A 68 -8.85 -11.83 9.16
CA THR A 68 -10.18 -11.53 9.72
C THR A 68 -10.18 -11.38 11.25
N ASP A 69 -9.40 -12.19 11.96
CA ASP A 69 -9.29 -12.11 13.43
C ASP A 69 -8.63 -10.81 13.90
N SER A 70 -7.52 -10.41 13.27
CA SER A 70 -6.85 -9.13 13.54
C SER A 70 -7.76 -7.96 13.17
N PHE A 71 -8.50 -8.07 12.05
CA PHE A 71 -9.45 -7.06 11.62
C PHE A 71 -10.56 -6.82 12.64
N ARG A 72 -11.17 -7.87 13.19
CA ARG A 72 -12.24 -7.75 14.18
C ARG A 72 -11.80 -6.98 15.42
N THR A 73 -10.56 -7.20 15.85
CA THR A 73 -9.99 -6.52 17.02
C THR A 73 -9.71 -5.05 16.71
N TYR A 74 -9.09 -4.78 15.56
CA TYR A 74 -8.85 -3.42 15.07
C TYR A 74 -10.15 -2.63 14.85
N GLN A 75 -11.14 -3.23 14.19
CA GLN A 75 -12.45 -2.63 13.91
C GLN A 75 -13.15 -2.20 15.20
N ARG A 76 -13.14 -3.05 16.24
CA ARG A 76 -13.74 -2.72 17.54
C ARG A 76 -13.03 -1.53 18.21
N CYS A 77 -11.70 -1.49 18.10
CA CYS A 77 -10.89 -0.38 18.62
C CYS A 77 -11.22 0.93 17.89
N VAL A 78 -11.24 0.90 16.56
CA VAL A 78 -11.50 2.07 15.72
C VAL A 78 -12.93 2.57 15.88
N GLN A 79 -13.92 1.69 15.94
CA GLN A 79 -15.31 2.09 16.12
C GLN A 79 -15.53 2.80 17.46
N LYS A 80 -14.77 2.43 18.50
CA LYS A 80 -14.75 3.18 19.76
C LYS A 80 -14.08 4.55 19.59
N ALA A 81 -12.91 4.60 18.96
CA ALA A 81 -12.20 5.85 18.73
C ALA A 81 -12.98 6.84 17.86
N ILE A 82 -13.74 6.36 16.87
CA ILE A 82 -14.61 7.16 16.00
C ILE A 82 -15.73 7.81 16.80
N LYS A 83 -16.37 7.05 17.71
CA LYS A 83 -17.40 7.58 18.61
C LYS A 83 -16.83 8.62 19.57
N ASP A 84 -15.64 8.37 20.13
CA ASP A 84 -14.99 9.29 21.07
C ASP A 84 -14.51 10.59 20.39
N LYS A 85 -14.20 10.54 19.09
CA LYS A 85 -13.74 11.68 18.28
C LYS A 85 -14.86 12.40 17.53
N ASP A 86 -16.12 11.99 17.71
CA ASP A 86 -17.31 12.54 17.04
C ASP A 86 -17.15 12.63 15.52
N ILE A 87 -16.65 11.56 14.89
CA ILE A 87 -16.49 11.52 13.43
C ILE A 87 -17.78 10.91 12.83
N PRO A 88 -18.57 11.67 12.04
CA PRO A 88 -19.80 11.17 11.46
C PRO A 88 -19.50 10.22 10.29
N ILE A 89 -19.59 8.91 10.54
CA ILE A 89 -19.46 7.86 9.50
C ILE A 89 -20.83 7.27 9.13
N ASP A 90 -21.81 7.35 10.03
CA ASP A 90 -23.16 6.87 9.77
C ASP A 90 -23.85 7.79 8.74
N GLY A 91 -24.20 7.23 7.57
CA GLY A 91 -24.90 7.95 6.50
C GLY A 91 -24.05 8.33 5.29
N VAL A 92 -22.79 7.91 5.22
CA VAL A 92 -22.01 7.97 3.97
C VAL A 92 -22.41 6.79 3.08
N ASP A 93 -23.00 7.08 1.93
CA ASP A 93 -23.39 6.05 0.99
C ASP A 93 -22.14 5.46 0.31
N PHE A 94 -22.13 4.14 0.11
CA PHE A 94 -21.00 3.44 -0.48
C PHE A 94 -20.88 3.85 -1.95
N MET A 95 -19.75 4.45 -2.32
CA MET A 95 -19.50 5.08 -3.64
C MET A 95 -20.31 6.35 -3.94
N GLY A 96 -21.06 6.88 -2.96
CA GLY A 96 -21.87 8.08 -3.13
C GLY A 96 -23.00 7.90 -4.16
N PRO A 97 -23.94 8.85 -4.25
CA PRO A 97 -24.88 8.87 -5.37
C PRO A 97 -24.09 9.04 -6.67
N ASN A 98 -24.25 8.09 -7.61
CA ASN A 98 -23.82 8.30 -8.99
C ASN A 98 -24.43 9.63 -9.47
N LYS A 99 -23.59 10.65 -9.64
CA LYS A 99 -24.02 11.95 -10.18
C LYS A 99 -24.18 11.94 -11.71
N ASP A 100 -24.15 10.77 -12.33
CA ASP A 100 -24.37 10.56 -13.75
C ASP A 100 -25.15 9.25 -13.85
N GLN A 101 -26.46 9.17 -14.15
CA GLN A 101 -27.31 9.68 -15.24
C GLN A 101 -28.77 9.24 -14.88
N PRO A 102 -29.90 9.68 -15.50
CA PRO A 102 -30.11 10.55 -16.68
C PRO A 102 -31.25 11.60 -16.51
N GLU A 103 -31.38 12.55 -17.45
CA GLU A 103 -32.65 12.99 -18.10
C GLU A 103 -32.39 14.24 -18.97
N THR A 104 -32.10 14.04 -20.26
CA THR A 104 -32.69 14.75 -21.42
C THR A 104 -32.44 13.88 -22.66
#